data_AF-A0A2D8BY53-F1
#
_entry.id   AF-A0A2D8BY53-F1
#
_cell.length_a   1.000
_cell.length_b   1.000
_cell.length_c   1.000
_cell.angle_alpha   90.00
_cell.angle_beta   90.00
_cell.angle_gamma   90.00
#
_symmetry.space_group_name_H-M   'P 1'
#
loop_
_entity.id
_entity.type
_entity.pdbx_description
1 polymer ?
#
loop_
_entity_poly.entity_id
_entity_poly.type
_entity_poly.pdbx_seq_one_letter_code
_entity_poly.pdbx_strand_id
1 'polypeptide(L)'
;MLTINALENWDAPEAVEYINKIHFNAALVPGDRLWGQQVSEANEKASGLGEKIFVAHTVRALLRAMKDVTVASELSTITSTSHLHANMGVENEGVLADTLAETYGLSIRLRSLLGLIFIFDHILANTERLESSRVFETQNLSGLLSATISAFNELAGTPDRQWALLFDELEIAPEGIQSLLMSLIRSSDQRIIFKLALAPYTPYVKQSRPDAPHIKHDYNVVSLTYPNKEDSRIFSQQIAEKVFSSSANADVRLLNVFGSSAFRVNYNKGEKLPREFLSLAHKDESFAEHIKITGLTKRNLKNENERAQHIRKISPIVKTRDYYLSSFHNETAKRHRSRKSHDLYTGYPTILEVADGNPRALLTMLVPMARAVRYVTEIGRPGLVPRNLQADAVKRAEFLQASLLNVIPVEIEGNEKKGLLGFIDDIGRSLQARLISGPFKPDLYCSFNVDRDVTDKEEAAIGQALNVGAIIYVPHRDASPDGILKGIRGMRFRLSYSLSARFRLPLTLGEPLNLSALLKRAREYDDEQLTFFEK
;
A
#
# COMPACT_ATOMS: atom_id res chain seq x y z
N MET A 1 8.19 7.40 10.52
CA MET A 1 9.60 7.28 10.07
C MET A 1 10.46 7.03 11.31
N LEU A 2 11.62 6.40 11.17
CA LEU A 2 12.48 6.03 12.32
C LEU A 2 13.57 7.06 12.62
N THR A 3 13.49 8.26 12.04
CA THR A 3 14.41 9.36 12.33
C THR A 3 14.20 9.87 13.75
N ILE A 4 15.24 10.43 14.38
CA ILE A 4 15.17 10.91 15.77
C ILE A 4 14.01 11.89 15.98
N ASN A 5 13.88 12.87 15.09
CA ASN A 5 12.78 13.84 15.11
C ASN A 5 11.40 13.17 15.02
N ALA A 6 11.25 12.10 14.23
CA ALA A 6 9.98 11.40 14.12
C ALA A 6 9.65 10.56 15.37
N LEU A 7 10.66 9.99 16.02
CA LEU A 7 10.50 9.24 17.26
C LEU A 7 10.15 10.16 18.44
N GLU A 8 10.77 11.33 18.53
CA GLU A 8 10.47 12.33 19.58
C GLU A 8 9.06 12.90 19.47
N ASN A 9 8.51 12.93 18.25
CA ASN A 9 7.14 13.36 18.00
C ASN A 9 6.13 12.19 18.03
N TRP A 10 6.54 10.96 18.36
CA TRP A 10 5.64 9.81 18.39
C TRP A 10 4.93 9.68 19.75
N ASP A 11 3.64 10.02 19.76
CA ASP A 11 2.80 10.17 20.95
C ASP A 11 1.87 8.98 21.24
N ALA A 12 2.07 7.82 20.61
CA ALA A 12 1.19 6.68 20.81
C ALA A 12 1.41 6.02 22.19
N PRO A 13 0.38 5.36 22.78
CA PRO A 13 0.52 4.65 24.05
C PRO A 13 1.67 3.64 24.09
N GLU A 14 1.95 3.00 22.95
CA GLU A 14 2.99 1.99 22.81
C GLU A 14 4.35 2.58 22.38
N ALA A 15 4.44 3.90 22.15
CA ALA A 15 5.62 4.53 21.55
C ALA A 15 6.90 4.24 22.36
N VAL A 16 6.84 4.37 23.68
CA VAL A 16 7.99 4.10 24.57
C VAL A 16 8.47 2.66 24.44
N GLU A 17 7.54 1.69 24.39
CA GLU A 17 7.89 0.26 24.25
C GLU A 17 8.64 0.00 22.94
N TYR A 18 8.17 0.59 21.83
CA TYR A 18 8.80 0.41 20.53
C TYR A 18 10.09 1.20 20.37
N ILE A 19 10.17 2.43 20.87
CA ILE A 19 11.37 3.27 20.84
C ILE A 19 12.53 2.57 21.57
N ASN A 20 12.25 1.93 22.71
CA ASN A 20 13.26 1.18 23.47
C ASN A 20 13.82 -0.04 22.74
N LYS A 21 13.12 -0.56 21.72
CA LYS A 21 13.58 -1.66 20.87
C LYS A 21 14.47 -1.19 19.71
N ILE A 22 14.58 0.13 19.49
CA ILE A 22 15.41 0.72 18.44
C ILE A 22 16.79 1.01 19.02
N HIS A 23 17.82 0.40 18.42
CA HIS A 23 19.22 0.55 18.84
C HIS A 23 20.12 1.22 17.79
N PHE A 24 19.52 1.73 16.70
CA PHE A 24 20.20 2.40 15.61
C PHE A 24 19.69 3.84 15.43
N ASN A 25 20.54 4.72 14.92
CA ASN A 25 20.13 6.02 14.39
C ASN A 25 19.67 5.86 12.93
N ALA A 26 18.82 6.73 12.41
CA ALA A 26 18.31 6.59 11.05
C ALA A 26 18.47 7.86 10.22
N ALA A 27 18.98 7.69 9.00
CA ALA A 27 19.03 8.72 7.97
C ALA A 27 18.02 8.41 6.88
N LEU A 28 17.10 9.34 6.65
CA LEU A 28 16.17 9.27 5.52
C LEU A 28 16.84 9.76 4.25
N VAL A 29 16.93 8.88 3.25
CA VAL A 29 17.36 9.22 1.89
C VAL A 29 16.11 9.34 1.02
N PRO A 30 15.63 10.57 0.72
CA PRO A 30 14.42 10.74 -0.06
C PRO A 30 14.66 10.38 -1.53
N GLY A 31 13.85 9.49 -2.09
CA GLY A 31 13.74 9.29 -3.53
C GLY A 31 12.70 10.23 -4.12
N ASP A 32 12.89 11.55 -4.03
CA ASP A 32 11.90 12.49 -4.53
C ASP A 32 11.97 12.69 -6.07
N ARG A 33 10.90 13.25 -6.65
CA ARG A 33 10.84 13.54 -8.10
C ARG A 33 11.90 14.53 -8.56
N LEU A 34 12.31 15.46 -7.70
CA LEU A 34 13.36 16.44 -8.03
C LEU A 34 14.69 15.73 -8.23
N TRP A 35 15.01 14.79 -7.34
CA TRP A 35 16.15 13.90 -7.45
C TRP A 35 16.06 13.01 -8.69
N GLY A 36 14.93 12.34 -8.93
CA GLY A 36 14.74 11.50 -10.12
C GLY A 36 14.91 12.28 -11.43
N GLN A 37 14.36 13.48 -11.51
CA GLN A 37 14.50 14.37 -12.66
C GLN A 37 15.94 14.88 -12.81
N GLN A 38 16.58 15.33 -11.74
CA GLN A 38 17.99 15.76 -11.75
C GLN A 38 18.91 14.64 -12.21
N VAL A 39 18.69 13.41 -11.75
CA VAL A 39 19.47 12.23 -12.12
C VAL A 39 19.26 11.87 -13.59
N SER A 40 18.03 11.92 -14.08
CA SER A 40 17.71 11.66 -15.49
C SER A 40 18.36 12.71 -16.40
N GLU A 41 18.14 13.99 -16.14
CA GLU A 41 18.72 15.12 -16.91
C GLU A 41 20.25 15.13 -16.84
N ALA A 42 20.83 14.78 -15.68
CA ALA A 42 22.27 14.70 -15.51
C ALA A 42 22.89 13.55 -16.34
N ASN A 43 22.24 12.39 -16.38
CA ASN A 43 22.72 11.26 -17.17
C ASN A 43 22.63 11.50 -18.68
N GLU A 44 21.68 12.32 -19.15
CA GLU A 44 21.63 12.79 -20.54
C GLU A 44 22.82 13.70 -20.89
N LYS A 45 23.29 14.51 -19.93
CA LYS A 45 24.42 15.44 -20.12
C LYS A 45 25.77 14.73 -20.02
N ALA A 46 25.95 13.88 -19.02
CA ALA A 46 27.19 13.18 -18.75
C ALA A 46 26.91 11.80 -18.14
N SER A 47 27.45 10.76 -18.77
CA SER A 47 27.31 9.38 -18.29
C SER A 47 27.87 9.24 -16.86
N GLY A 48 27.07 8.65 -15.97
CA GLY A 48 27.44 8.42 -14.58
C GLY A 48 27.29 9.63 -13.64
N LEU A 49 26.89 10.81 -14.14
CA LEU A 49 26.69 11.98 -13.26
C LEU A 49 25.53 11.78 -12.29
N GLY A 50 24.43 11.15 -12.73
CA GLY A 50 23.28 10.85 -11.88
C GLY A 50 23.63 9.91 -10.73
N GLU A 51 24.53 8.96 -10.96
CA GLU A 51 25.08 8.08 -9.92
C GLU A 51 25.89 8.84 -8.88
N LYS A 52 26.71 9.81 -9.30
CA LYS A 52 27.48 10.66 -8.38
C LYS A 52 26.60 11.58 -7.55
N ILE A 53 25.54 12.13 -8.17
CA ILE A 53 24.51 12.91 -7.49
C ILE A 53 23.86 12.05 -6.40
N PHE A 54 23.53 10.79 -6.69
CA PHE A 54 22.97 9.87 -5.71
C PHE A 54 23.89 9.62 -4.50
N VAL A 55 25.19 9.40 -4.73
CA VAL A 55 26.17 9.24 -3.64
C VAL A 55 26.20 10.51 -2.77
N ALA A 56 26.26 11.70 -3.40
CA ALA A 56 26.27 12.97 -2.69
C ALA A 56 24.98 13.21 -1.87
N HIS A 57 23.80 12.89 -2.42
CA HIS A 57 22.53 12.96 -1.68
C HIS A 57 22.51 12.01 -0.48
N THR A 58 23.02 10.79 -0.64
CA THR A 58 23.06 9.78 0.42
C THR A 58 23.96 10.23 1.58
N VAL A 59 25.17 10.70 1.27
CA VAL A 59 26.10 11.25 2.27
C VAL A 59 25.50 12.46 2.97
N ARG A 60 24.90 13.39 2.22
CA ARG A 60 24.22 14.56 2.79
C ARG A 60 23.09 14.18 3.75
N ALA A 61 22.29 13.18 3.39
CA ALA A 61 21.21 12.69 4.24
C ALA A 61 21.74 12.12 5.57
N LEU A 62 22.84 11.37 5.51
CA LEU A 62 23.54 10.88 6.70
C LEU A 62 24.07 12.02 7.58
N LEU A 63 24.73 13.01 6.99
CA LEU A 63 25.23 14.19 7.71
C LEU A 63 24.10 14.98 8.39
N ARG A 64 22.94 15.11 7.74
CA ARG A 64 21.76 15.73 8.33
C ARG A 64 21.24 14.94 9.52
N ALA A 65 21.15 13.62 9.41
CA ALA A 65 20.74 12.76 10.51
C ALA A 65 21.73 12.81 11.69
N MET A 66 23.04 12.88 11.41
CA MET A 66 24.09 13.12 12.40
C MET A 66 23.90 14.44 13.13
N LYS A 67 23.59 15.52 12.41
CA LYS A 67 23.25 16.80 13.03
C LYS A 67 21.97 16.73 13.86
N ASP A 68 20.95 16.03 13.39
CA ASP A 68 19.69 15.90 14.13
C ASP A 68 19.89 15.19 15.47
N VAL A 69 20.71 14.13 15.53
CA VAL A 69 20.97 13.40 16.78
C VAL A 69 21.87 14.17 17.77
N THR A 70 22.73 15.07 17.27
CA THR A 70 23.53 15.95 18.14
C THR A 70 22.68 17.09 18.70
N VAL A 71 21.87 17.74 17.85
CA VAL A 71 20.92 18.78 18.28
C VAL A 71 19.89 18.22 19.26
N ALA A 72 19.39 17.00 19.02
CA ALA A 72 18.51 16.33 19.96
C ALA A 72 19.17 16.19 21.34
N SER A 73 20.47 15.85 21.42
CA SER A 73 21.20 15.75 22.69
C SER A 73 21.25 17.08 23.46
N GLU A 74 21.33 18.22 22.77
CA GLU A 74 21.41 19.54 23.39
C GLU A 74 20.06 20.05 23.89
N LEU A 75 18.99 19.73 23.15
CA LEU A 75 17.64 20.21 23.41
C LEU A 75 16.83 19.30 24.33
N SER A 76 17.28 18.06 24.52
CA SER A 76 16.38 17.00 24.98
C SER A 76 15.89 17.15 26.40
N THR A 77 14.55 17.16 26.50
CA THR A 77 13.76 17.02 27.72
C THR A 77 13.06 15.64 27.80
N ILE A 78 13.10 14.85 26.72
CA ILE A 78 12.39 13.56 26.59
C ILE A 78 13.37 12.41 26.85
N THR A 79 13.10 11.63 27.90
CA THR A 79 13.99 10.55 28.35
C THR A 79 13.95 9.30 27.48
N SER A 80 12.86 9.04 26.75
CA SER A 80 12.66 7.80 25.99
C SER A 80 13.55 7.66 24.75
N THR A 81 14.06 8.77 24.19
CA THR A 81 14.97 8.76 23.02
C THR A 81 16.43 9.02 23.39
N SER A 82 16.73 9.18 24.69
CA SER A 82 18.06 9.55 25.18
C SER A 82 19.17 8.59 24.75
N HIS A 83 18.87 7.29 24.63
CA HIS A 83 19.82 6.28 24.16
C HIS A 83 20.15 6.36 22.67
N LEU A 84 19.46 7.22 21.91
CA LEU A 84 19.71 7.48 20.49
C LEU A 84 20.41 8.84 20.26
N HIS A 85 20.63 9.63 21.30
CA HIS A 85 21.34 10.90 21.17
C HIS A 85 22.85 10.69 21.06
N ALA A 86 23.53 11.68 20.47
CA ALA A 86 24.97 11.70 20.35
C ALA A 86 25.52 13.00 20.93
N ASN A 87 26.41 12.90 21.91
CA ASN A 87 27.07 14.08 22.47
C ASN A 87 28.28 14.44 21.58
N MET A 88 28.23 15.60 20.94
CA MET A 88 29.29 16.10 20.09
C MET A 88 29.68 17.49 20.54
N GLY A 89 30.79 17.60 21.28
CA GLY A 89 31.34 18.90 21.66
C GLY A 89 31.86 19.68 20.45
N VAL A 90 31.92 21.01 20.55
CA VAL A 90 32.36 21.91 19.46
C VAL A 90 33.74 21.54 18.89
N GLU A 91 34.67 21.14 19.75
CA GLU A 91 36.01 20.70 19.32
C GLU A 91 35.95 19.41 18.48
N ASN A 92 35.25 18.39 18.99
CA ASN A 92 35.05 17.13 18.28
C ASN A 92 34.29 17.33 16.97
N GLU A 93 33.27 18.20 16.94
CA GLU A 93 32.55 18.54 15.71
C GLU A 93 33.47 19.20 14.67
N GLY A 94 34.39 20.05 15.12
CA GLY A 94 35.40 20.67 14.26
C GLY A 94 36.37 19.65 13.66
N VAL A 95 36.86 18.72 14.49
CA VAL A 95 37.72 17.61 14.05
C VAL A 95 36.98 16.69 13.07
N LEU A 96 35.73 16.35 13.37
CA LEU A 96 34.87 15.58 12.48
C LEU A 96 34.73 16.28 11.13
N ALA A 97 34.41 17.58 11.15
CA ALA A 97 34.17 18.34 9.95
C ALA A 97 35.40 18.35 9.02
N ASP A 98 36.59 18.58 9.58
CA ASP A 98 37.84 18.57 8.81
C ASP A 98 38.16 17.18 8.26
N THR A 99 38.01 16.13 9.09
CA THR A 99 38.27 14.74 8.71
C THR A 99 37.37 14.31 7.53
N LEU A 100 36.09 14.66 7.60
CA LEU A 100 35.15 14.34 6.53
C LEU A 100 35.37 15.24 5.30
N ALA A 101 35.73 16.50 5.47
CA ALA A 101 36.09 17.39 4.37
C ALA A 101 37.26 16.81 3.57
N GLU A 102 38.31 16.36 4.24
CA GLU A 102 39.44 15.67 3.62
C GLU A 102 39.00 14.38 2.92
N THR A 103 38.21 13.54 3.60
CA THR A 103 37.67 12.29 3.03
C THR A 103 36.89 12.54 1.74
N TYR A 104 36.13 13.64 1.67
CA TYR A 104 35.34 13.99 0.49
C TYR A 104 36.10 14.81 -0.56
N GLY A 105 37.34 15.22 -0.27
CA GLY A 105 38.11 16.14 -1.11
C GLY A 105 37.46 17.53 -1.22
N LEU A 106 36.85 18.00 -0.14
CA LEU A 106 36.11 19.27 -0.08
C LEU A 106 36.82 20.29 0.81
N SER A 107 36.68 21.57 0.45
CA SER A 107 37.14 22.68 1.30
C SER A 107 35.97 23.25 2.09
N ILE A 108 36.03 23.20 3.43
CA ILE A 108 34.99 23.77 4.30
C ILE A 108 35.40 25.13 4.87
N ARG A 109 34.42 26.04 5.00
CA ARG A 109 34.61 27.35 5.67
C ARG A 109 34.18 27.31 7.13
N LEU A 110 33.14 26.53 7.41
CA LEU A 110 32.59 26.33 8.75
C LEU A 110 32.98 24.92 9.19
N ARG A 111 33.78 24.83 10.26
CA ARG A 111 34.25 23.56 10.86
C ARG A 111 33.13 22.96 11.72
N SER A 112 32.05 22.53 11.08
CA SER A 112 30.88 21.92 11.72
C SER A 112 30.12 21.02 10.74
N LEU A 113 29.23 20.17 11.25
CA LEU A 113 28.30 19.37 10.45
C LEU A 113 27.43 20.25 9.55
N LEU A 114 27.01 21.41 10.08
CA LEU A 114 26.27 22.40 9.30
C LEU A 114 27.08 22.92 8.10
N GLY A 115 28.38 23.16 8.31
CA GLY A 115 29.29 23.59 7.24
C GLY A 115 29.40 22.56 6.11
N LEU A 116 29.55 21.29 6.46
CA LEU A 116 29.53 20.19 5.49
C LEU A 116 28.20 20.12 4.73
N ILE A 117 27.07 20.16 5.44
CA ILE A 117 25.74 20.12 4.83
C ILE A 117 25.56 21.24 3.80
N PHE A 118 26.00 22.47 4.10
CA PHE A 118 25.92 23.59 3.17
C PHE A 118 26.75 23.39 1.89
N ILE A 119 27.90 22.72 2.00
CA ILE A 119 28.72 22.43 0.81
C ILE A 119 28.07 21.36 -0.04
N PHE A 120 27.48 20.33 0.57
CA PHE A 120 26.68 19.36 -0.18
C PHE A 120 25.46 20.01 -0.82
N ASP A 121 24.77 20.93 -0.14
CA ASP A 121 23.68 21.73 -0.73
C ASP A 121 24.18 22.54 -1.95
N HIS A 122 25.36 23.16 -1.86
CA HIS A 122 25.98 23.87 -2.98
C HIS A 122 26.36 22.93 -4.13
N ILE A 123 26.92 21.75 -3.84
CA ILE A 123 27.32 20.76 -4.86
C ILE A 123 26.09 20.24 -5.60
N LEU A 124 25.01 19.92 -4.87
CA LEU A 124 23.77 19.43 -5.47
C LEU A 124 23.02 20.51 -6.24
N ALA A 125 23.21 21.80 -5.89
CA ALA A 125 22.74 22.91 -6.70
C ALA A 125 23.61 23.16 -7.96
N ASN A 126 24.85 22.67 -7.99
CA ASN A 126 25.82 22.89 -9.07
C ASN A 126 26.51 21.56 -9.45
N THR A 127 25.73 20.65 -10.02
CA THR A 127 26.10 19.25 -10.22
C THR A 127 27.30 19.05 -11.16
N GLU A 128 27.63 20.02 -12.02
CA GLU A 128 28.84 20.02 -12.88
C GLU A 128 30.14 19.77 -12.09
N ARG A 129 30.18 20.18 -10.81
CA ARG A 129 31.32 19.91 -9.92
C ARG A 129 31.55 18.43 -9.64
N LEU A 130 30.53 17.59 -9.80
CA LEU A 130 30.62 16.15 -9.60
C LEU A 130 31.15 15.42 -10.83
N GLU A 131 31.10 16.02 -12.03
CA GLU A 131 31.48 15.35 -13.28
C GLU A 131 32.91 14.77 -13.22
N SER A 132 33.85 15.58 -12.75
CA SER A 132 35.27 15.21 -12.63
C SER A 132 35.61 14.50 -11.31
N SER A 133 34.70 14.46 -10.34
CA SER A 133 35.00 13.85 -9.03
C SER A 133 34.94 12.33 -9.11
N ARG A 134 36.05 11.68 -8.73
CA ARG A 134 36.11 10.22 -8.54
C ARG A 134 35.59 9.80 -7.17
N VAL A 135 35.64 10.70 -6.19
CA VAL A 135 35.24 10.41 -4.81
C VAL A 135 33.78 9.95 -4.76
N PHE A 136 32.90 10.61 -5.49
CA PHE A 136 31.46 10.35 -5.47
C PHE A 136 31.00 9.24 -6.43
N GLU A 137 31.92 8.43 -6.99
CA GLU A 137 31.52 7.27 -7.77
C GLU A 137 30.81 6.23 -6.89
N THR A 138 29.82 5.52 -7.46
CA THR A 138 28.98 4.54 -6.76
C THR A 138 29.76 3.41 -6.09
N GLN A 139 30.88 3.01 -6.70
CA GLN A 139 31.82 2.04 -6.14
C GLN A 139 32.45 2.47 -4.81
N ASN A 140 32.53 3.78 -4.54
CA ASN A 140 33.08 4.32 -3.31
C ASN A 140 32.02 4.51 -2.21
N LEU A 141 30.72 4.34 -2.51
CA LEU A 141 29.64 4.63 -1.57
C LEU A 141 29.80 3.86 -0.24
N SER A 142 30.08 2.56 -0.29
CA SER A 142 30.27 1.75 0.93
C SER A 142 31.43 2.27 1.80
N GLY A 143 32.55 2.61 1.17
CA GLY A 143 33.73 3.16 1.84
C GLY A 143 33.45 4.54 2.44
N LEU A 144 32.77 5.42 1.71
CA LEU A 144 32.37 6.74 2.20
C LEU A 144 31.44 6.63 3.41
N LEU A 145 30.41 5.79 3.34
CA LEU A 145 29.50 5.58 4.46
C LEU A 145 30.23 5.05 5.69
N SER A 146 31.10 4.06 5.52
CA SER A 146 31.87 3.45 6.60
C SER A 146 32.83 4.45 7.24
N ALA A 147 33.54 5.25 6.44
CA ALA A 147 34.43 6.30 6.94
C ALA A 147 33.65 7.37 7.72
N THR A 148 32.50 7.79 7.18
CA THR A 148 31.63 8.80 7.80
C THR A 148 31.11 8.34 9.16
N ILE A 149 30.57 7.12 9.21
CA ILE A 149 30.03 6.52 10.43
C ILE A 149 31.14 6.29 11.46
N SER A 150 32.30 5.82 11.03
CA SER A 150 33.44 5.61 11.93
C SER A 150 33.87 6.92 12.58
N ALA A 151 34.12 7.96 11.78
CA ALA A 151 34.57 9.25 12.30
C ALA A 151 33.54 9.85 13.28
N PHE A 152 32.25 9.79 12.93
CA PHE A 152 31.19 10.30 13.81
C PHE A 152 31.09 9.50 15.10
N ASN A 153 31.00 8.17 15.02
CA ASN A 153 30.79 7.30 16.17
C ASN A 153 31.95 7.39 17.17
N GLU A 154 33.19 7.42 16.70
CA GLU A 154 34.37 7.56 17.55
C GLU A 154 34.36 8.90 18.31
N LEU A 155 34.13 10.01 17.59
CA LEU A 155 34.13 11.35 18.18
C LEU A 155 32.91 11.63 19.07
N ALA A 156 31.80 10.91 18.84
CA ALA A 156 30.61 10.92 19.68
C ALA A 156 30.69 9.95 20.89
N GLY A 157 31.75 9.15 21.01
CA GLY A 157 31.91 8.16 22.08
C GLY A 157 30.96 6.96 21.98
N THR A 158 30.50 6.61 20.78
CA THR A 158 29.56 5.50 20.51
C THR A 158 30.05 4.62 19.35
N PRO A 159 31.22 3.96 19.45
CA PRO A 159 31.89 3.28 18.34
C PRO A 159 31.01 2.23 17.63
N ASP A 160 30.23 1.48 18.41
CA ASP A 160 29.36 0.39 17.93
C ASP A 160 27.98 0.86 17.43
N ARG A 161 27.72 2.18 17.38
CA ARG A 161 26.41 2.70 16.98
C ARG A 161 26.07 2.30 15.55
N GLN A 162 24.92 1.64 15.39
CA GLN A 162 24.37 1.32 14.08
C GLN A 162 23.62 2.51 13.48
N TRP A 163 23.67 2.61 12.15
CA TRP A 163 23.00 3.61 11.33
C TRP A 163 22.14 2.93 10.27
N ALA A 164 20.84 3.19 10.29
CA ALA A 164 19.92 2.77 9.26
C ALA A 164 19.79 3.83 8.16
N LEU A 165 20.10 3.44 6.92
CA LEU A 165 19.81 4.23 5.74
C LEU A 165 18.43 3.83 5.20
N LEU A 166 17.48 4.76 5.31
CA LEU A 166 16.09 4.56 4.92
C LEU A 166 15.88 5.14 3.52
N PHE A 167 15.96 4.30 2.50
CA PHE A 167 15.64 4.69 1.12
C PHE A 167 14.13 4.60 0.91
N ASP A 168 13.53 5.68 0.44
CA ASP A 168 12.09 5.78 0.14
C ASP A 168 11.84 5.98 -1.36
N GLU A 169 10.68 5.52 -1.85
CA GLU A 169 10.25 5.62 -3.26
C GLU A 169 11.33 5.15 -4.27
N LEU A 170 11.99 4.02 -4.00
CA LEU A 170 13.14 3.56 -4.78
C LEU A 170 12.76 3.17 -6.22
N GLU A 171 11.49 2.96 -6.54
CA GLU A 171 11.00 2.77 -7.91
C GLU A 171 11.25 3.98 -8.82
N ILE A 172 11.50 5.17 -8.27
CA ILE A 172 11.86 6.39 -9.01
C ILE A 172 13.36 6.38 -9.36
N ALA A 173 14.16 5.58 -8.65
CA ALA A 173 15.60 5.46 -8.89
C ALA A 173 15.91 4.78 -10.23
N PRO A 174 16.98 5.19 -10.94
CA PRO A 174 17.52 4.40 -12.04
C PRO A 174 17.89 2.98 -11.63
N GLU A 175 17.77 2.03 -12.58
CA GLU A 175 18.06 0.61 -12.38
C GLU A 175 19.47 0.34 -11.79
N GLY A 176 20.49 1.09 -12.23
CA GLY A 176 21.85 0.96 -11.71
C GLY A 176 21.94 1.23 -10.20
N ILE A 177 21.19 2.22 -9.71
CA ILE A 177 21.14 2.57 -8.28
C ILE A 177 20.36 1.52 -7.48
N GLN A 178 19.25 1.02 -8.03
CA GLN A 178 18.49 -0.06 -7.39
C GLN A 178 19.36 -1.32 -7.24
N SER A 179 20.08 -1.68 -8.29
CA SER A 179 20.99 -2.84 -8.31
C SER A 179 22.16 -2.68 -7.33
N LEU A 180 22.76 -1.49 -7.29
CA LEU A 180 23.80 -1.13 -6.34
C LEU A 180 23.32 -1.31 -4.90
N LEU A 181 22.19 -0.71 -4.54
CA LEU A 181 21.66 -0.78 -3.18
C LEU A 181 21.33 -2.21 -2.76
N MET A 182 20.79 -3.02 -3.66
CA MET A 182 20.60 -4.44 -3.39
C MET A 182 21.94 -5.14 -3.13
N SER A 183 22.98 -4.87 -3.93
CA SER A 183 24.31 -5.49 -3.72
C SER A 183 24.95 -5.12 -2.37
N LEU A 184 24.71 -3.90 -1.88
CA LEU A 184 25.27 -3.43 -0.61
C LEU A 184 24.71 -4.16 0.61
N ILE A 185 23.50 -4.72 0.52
CA ILE A 185 22.88 -5.50 1.62
C ILE A 185 23.80 -6.65 2.09
N ARG A 186 24.51 -7.30 1.15
CA ARG A 186 25.35 -8.48 1.45
C ARG A 186 26.78 -8.14 1.90
N SER A 187 27.29 -6.96 1.52
CA SER A 187 28.73 -6.64 1.60
C SER A 187 29.02 -5.29 2.26
N SER A 188 28.25 -4.92 3.28
CA SER A 188 28.44 -3.66 4.02
C SER A 188 29.00 -3.87 5.43
N ASP A 189 29.55 -2.78 5.96
CA ASP A 189 29.84 -2.61 7.38
C ASP A 189 28.63 -3.03 8.24
N GLN A 190 28.86 -3.82 9.29
CA GLN A 190 27.81 -4.35 10.18
C GLN A 190 27.09 -3.24 10.98
N ARG A 191 27.66 -2.04 11.00
CA ARG A 191 27.02 -0.86 11.57
C ARG A 191 25.99 -0.24 10.64
N ILE A 192 25.90 -0.65 9.38
CA ILE A 192 24.96 -0.09 8.41
C ILE A 192 23.77 -1.02 8.22
N ILE A 193 22.57 -0.48 8.41
CA ILE A 193 21.31 -1.18 8.15
C ILE A 193 20.67 -0.54 6.91
N PHE A 194 20.37 -1.34 5.88
CA PHE A 194 19.65 -0.85 4.71
C PHE A 194 18.16 -1.16 4.85
N LYS A 195 17.32 -0.12 4.78
CA LYS A 195 15.87 -0.27 4.58
C LYS A 195 15.53 0.31 3.21
N LEU A 196 15.01 -0.52 2.33
CA LEU A 196 14.60 -0.12 0.98
C LEU A 196 13.07 -0.16 0.89
N ALA A 197 12.43 0.97 0.60
CA ALA A 197 11.03 0.99 0.17
C ALA A 197 10.96 0.87 -1.34
N LEU A 198 10.25 -0.15 -1.80
CA LEU A 198 10.06 -0.48 -3.20
C LEU A 198 8.56 -0.66 -3.46
N ALA A 199 8.14 -0.28 -4.66
CA ALA A 199 6.88 -0.76 -5.19
C ALA A 199 6.87 -2.31 -5.23
N PRO A 200 5.70 -2.98 -5.05
CA PRO A 200 5.64 -4.44 -4.97
C PRO A 200 6.15 -5.15 -6.23
N TYR A 201 6.03 -4.52 -7.40
CA TYR A 201 6.53 -5.04 -8.66
C TYR A 201 7.61 -4.13 -9.25
N THR A 202 8.85 -4.59 -9.16
CA THR A 202 10.02 -3.92 -9.73
C THR A 202 10.82 -4.95 -10.52
N PRO A 203 10.63 -5.05 -11.85
CA PRO A 203 11.18 -6.13 -12.65
C PRO A 203 12.72 -6.16 -12.70
N TYR A 204 13.35 -5.04 -12.35
CA TYR A 204 14.80 -4.84 -12.35
C TYR A 204 15.50 -5.40 -11.10
N VAL A 205 14.75 -5.70 -10.03
CA VAL A 205 15.27 -6.33 -8.81
C VAL A 205 15.43 -7.86 -8.98
N LYS A 206 15.26 -8.39 -10.21
CA LYS A 206 15.37 -9.82 -10.52
C LYS A 206 16.77 -10.37 -10.21
N GLN A 207 16.88 -11.01 -9.06
CA GLN A 207 18.07 -11.71 -8.59
C GLN A 207 18.09 -13.13 -9.18
N SER A 208 18.83 -13.30 -10.26
CA SER A 208 19.25 -14.63 -10.73
C SER A 208 20.75 -14.65 -10.96
N ARG A 209 21.51 -14.28 -9.92
CA ARG A 209 22.96 -14.45 -9.87
C ARG A 209 23.37 -15.09 -8.53
N PRO A 210 24.40 -15.96 -8.49
CA PRO A 210 24.83 -16.64 -7.26
C PRO A 210 25.34 -15.71 -6.14
N ASP A 211 25.77 -14.51 -6.50
CA ASP A 211 26.31 -13.45 -5.63
C ASP A 211 25.24 -12.49 -5.11
N ALA A 212 23.99 -12.62 -5.57
CA ALA A 212 22.89 -11.77 -5.11
C ALA A 212 22.57 -11.99 -3.62
N PRO A 213 22.02 -10.97 -2.91
CA PRO A 213 21.54 -11.13 -1.54
C PRO A 213 20.48 -12.23 -1.41
N HIS A 214 20.60 -13.06 -0.38
CA HIS A 214 19.68 -14.13 -0.06
C HIS A 214 18.70 -13.72 1.05
N ILE A 215 17.42 -14.04 0.88
CA ILE A 215 16.37 -13.73 1.84
C ILE A 215 16.53 -14.55 3.11
N LYS A 216 16.19 -13.96 4.27
CA LYS A 216 16.40 -14.47 5.64
C LYS A 216 17.85 -14.65 6.05
N HIS A 217 18.79 -14.60 5.11
CA HIS A 217 20.23 -14.57 5.38
C HIS A 217 20.74 -13.12 5.40
N ASP A 218 20.48 -12.38 4.34
CA ASP A 218 20.99 -11.02 4.12
C ASP A 218 19.89 -9.96 4.34
N TYR A 219 18.62 -10.27 4.07
CA TYR A 219 17.50 -9.33 4.27
C TYR A 219 16.15 -9.98 4.57
N ASN A 220 15.23 -9.17 5.10
CA ASN A 220 13.83 -9.53 5.34
C ASN A 220 12.89 -8.63 4.53
N VAL A 221 11.82 -9.21 4.00
CA VAL A 221 10.76 -8.48 3.28
C VAL A 221 9.58 -8.24 4.22
N VAL A 222 9.16 -6.97 4.33
CA VAL A 222 7.96 -6.57 5.07
C VAL A 222 6.91 -6.14 4.06
N SER A 223 5.86 -6.94 3.89
CA SER A 223 4.72 -6.56 3.04
C SER A 223 3.82 -5.56 3.77
N LEU A 224 3.50 -4.46 3.09
CA LEU A 224 2.56 -3.44 3.58
C LEU A 224 1.16 -3.59 2.98
N THR A 225 0.91 -4.70 2.28
CA THR A 225 -0.40 -5.03 1.71
C THR A 225 -1.06 -6.14 2.51
N TYR A 226 -2.39 -6.10 2.59
CA TYR A 226 -3.18 -7.07 3.35
C TYR A 226 -3.96 -7.99 2.40
N PRO A 227 -3.54 -9.26 2.23
CA PRO A 227 -4.27 -10.21 1.38
C PRO A 227 -5.71 -10.39 1.86
N ASN A 228 -5.91 -10.47 3.18
CA ASN A 228 -7.22 -10.51 3.81
C ASN A 228 -7.51 -9.21 4.54
N LYS A 229 -8.76 -8.73 4.45
CA LYS A 229 -9.21 -7.51 5.13
C LYS A 229 -9.18 -7.60 6.66
N GLU A 230 -9.24 -8.82 7.20
CA GLU A 230 -9.13 -9.09 8.63
C GLU A 230 -7.76 -8.65 9.16
N ASP A 231 -6.71 -8.83 8.35
CA ASP A 231 -5.33 -8.53 8.72
C ASP A 231 -5.11 -7.01 8.85
N SER A 232 -5.83 -6.19 8.07
CA SER A 232 -5.76 -4.74 8.15
C SER A 232 -6.64 -4.13 9.25
N ARG A 233 -7.51 -4.91 9.90
CA ARG A 233 -8.62 -4.37 10.70
C ARG A 233 -8.15 -3.56 11.90
N ILE A 234 -7.14 -4.05 12.63
CA ILE A 234 -6.57 -3.37 13.80
C ILE A 234 -6.00 -2.02 13.40
N PHE A 235 -5.15 -2.00 12.36
CA PHE A 235 -4.55 -0.79 11.84
C PHE A 235 -5.60 0.24 11.38
N SER A 236 -6.58 -0.20 10.57
CA SER A 236 -7.65 0.68 10.10
C SER A 236 -8.52 1.22 11.24
N GLN A 237 -8.74 0.42 12.28
CA GLN A 237 -9.48 0.82 13.47
C GLN A 237 -8.72 1.87 14.27
N GLN A 238 -7.43 1.70 14.51
CA GLN A 238 -6.59 2.68 15.23
C GLN A 238 -6.55 4.03 14.51
N ILE A 239 -6.45 4.04 13.17
CA ILE A 239 -6.54 5.27 12.38
C ILE A 239 -7.92 5.92 12.55
N ALA A 240 -8.99 5.15 12.42
CA ALA A 240 -10.35 5.66 12.57
C ALA A 240 -10.59 6.22 13.98
N GLU A 241 -10.15 5.52 15.02
CA GLU A 241 -10.20 6.01 16.39
C GLU A 241 -9.42 7.32 16.52
N LYS A 242 -8.18 7.44 16.05
CA LYS A 242 -7.44 8.72 16.13
C LYS A 242 -8.14 9.87 15.39
N VAL A 243 -8.73 9.61 14.22
CA VAL A 243 -9.47 10.61 13.44
C VAL A 243 -10.76 11.08 14.15
N PHE A 244 -11.47 10.19 14.84
CA PHE A 244 -12.71 10.53 15.55
C PHE A 244 -12.50 10.93 17.03
N SER A 245 -11.40 10.51 17.67
CA SER A 245 -11.00 10.87 19.04
C SER A 245 -10.31 12.24 19.11
N SER A 246 -9.59 12.66 18.07
CA SER A 246 -9.17 14.07 17.92
C SER A 246 -10.36 15.04 17.84
N SER A 247 -11.59 14.50 17.78
CA SER A 247 -12.85 15.23 17.81
C SER A 247 -13.61 15.09 19.14
N ALA A 248 -13.14 14.28 20.11
CA ALA A 248 -13.77 14.05 21.41
C ALA A 248 -12.83 13.34 22.41
N ASN A 249 -12.69 13.85 23.63
CA ASN A 249 -11.97 13.20 24.76
C ASN A 249 -12.70 11.96 25.33
N ALA A 250 -13.25 11.09 24.50
CA ALA A 250 -14.03 9.93 24.91
C ALA A 250 -13.62 8.65 24.15
N ASP A 251 -13.77 7.50 24.80
CA ASP A 251 -13.62 6.17 24.20
C ASP A 251 -14.59 6.03 23.00
N VAL A 252 -14.06 6.07 21.77
CA VAL A 252 -14.86 6.07 20.54
C VAL A 252 -15.13 4.64 20.11
N ARG A 253 -16.35 4.15 20.36
CA ARG A 253 -16.82 2.90 19.76
C ARG A 253 -17.26 3.14 18.32
N LEU A 254 -16.45 2.71 17.35
CA LEU A 254 -16.72 2.89 15.91
C LEU A 254 -18.07 2.33 15.44
N LEU A 255 -18.62 1.31 16.12
CA LEU A 255 -19.97 0.81 15.86
C LEU A 255 -21.05 1.88 16.11
N ASN A 256 -20.87 2.75 17.10
CA ASN A 256 -21.79 3.85 17.37
C ASN A 256 -21.64 5.00 16.37
N VAL A 257 -20.43 5.14 15.79
CA VAL A 257 -20.13 6.16 14.77
C VAL A 257 -20.68 5.76 13.40
N PHE A 258 -20.50 4.51 12.97
CA PHE A 258 -20.86 4.09 11.61
C PHE A 258 -22.14 3.25 11.54
N GLY A 259 -22.61 2.71 12.67
CA GLY A 259 -23.67 1.71 12.70
C GLY A 259 -23.19 0.34 12.19
N SER A 260 -24.10 -0.63 12.11
CA SER A 260 -23.81 -2.00 11.68
C SER A 260 -23.46 -2.11 10.19
N SER A 261 -22.58 -3.02 9.80
CA SER A 261 -22.32 -3.32 8.39
C SER A 261 -23.62 -3.60 7.59
N ALA A 262 -23.73 -3.03 6.39
CA ALA A 262 -24.83 -3.35 5.46
C ALA A 262 -24.73 -4.78 4.88
N PHE A 263 -23.54 -5.41 4.92
CA PHE A 263 -23.36 -6.82 4.60
C PHE A 263 -23.85 -7.77 5.71
N ARG A 264 -24.17 -7.26 6.91
CA ARG A 264 -24.72 -8.09 8.00
C ARG A 264 -26.03 -8.72 7.56
N VAL A 265 -26.12 -10.04 7.65
CA VAL A 265 -27.33 -10.82 7.40
C VAL A 265 -28.20 -10.82 8.66
N ASN A 266 -29.46 -10.43 8.52
CA ASN A 266 -30.39 -10.31 9.64
C ASN A 266 -31.25 -11.57 9.76
N TYR A 267 -31.26 -12.17 10.94
CA TYR A 267 -32.16 -13.27 11.28
C TYR A 267 -33.33 -12.71 12.07
N ASN A 268 -34.54 -12.89 11.57
CA ASN A 268 -35.73 -12.66 12.37
C ASN A 268 -35.91 -13.81 13.36
N LYS A 269 -36.36 -13.50 14.57
CA LYS A 269 -36.62 -14.49 15.62
C LYS A 269 -37.76 -15.42 15.14
N GLY A 270 -37.43 -16.69 14.88
CA GLY A 270 -38.40 -17.72 14.43
C GLY A 270 -38.32 -18.07 12.94
N GLU A 271 -37.63 -17.28 12.10
CA GLU A 271 -37.42 -17.62 10.68
C GLU A 271 -36.24 -18.57 10.51
N LYS A 272 -36.41 -19.58 9.64
CA LYS A 272 -35.34 -20.55 9.32
C LYS A 272 -34.27 -19.96 8.40
N LEU A 273 -34.65 -19.01 7.55
CA LEU A 273 -33.75 -18.35 6.61
C LEU A 273 -33.72 -16.84 6.84
N PRO A 274 -32.60 -16.17 6.54
CA PRO A 274 -32.53 -14.72 6.58
C PRO A 274 -33.47 -14.05 5.58
N ARG A 275 -33.88 -12.81 5.89
CA ARG A 275 -34.76 -12.00 5.03
C ARG A 275 -34.20 -11.83 3.61
N GLU A 276 -32.89 -11.66 3.46
CA GLU A 276 -32.26 -11.44 2.17
C GLU A 276 -32.24 -12.70 1.30
N PHE A 277 -32.24 -13.89 1.92
CA PHE A 277 -32.36 -15.15 1.20
C PHE A 277 -33.77 -15.31 0.63
N LEU A 278 -34.78 -15.00 1.45
CA LEU A 278 -36.18 -15.04 1.00
C LEU A 278 -36.40 -14.02 -0.14
N SER A 279 -35.92 -12.79 0.03
CA SER A 279 -36.01 -11.75 -1.00
C SER A 279 -35.32 -12.14 -2.31
N LEU A 280 -34.10 -12.71 -2.24
CA LEU A 280 -33.40 -13.13 -3.45
C LEU A 280 -34.11 -14.29 -4.14
N ALA A 281 -34.64 -15.26 -3.39
CA ALA A 281 -35.35 -16.41 -3.96
C ALA A 281 -36.60 -15.98 -4.76
N HIS A 282 -37.23 -14.86 -4.39
CA HIS A 282 -38.32 -14.28 -5.18
C HIS A 282 -37.85 -13.57 -6.45
N LYS A 283 -36.62 -13.05 -6.48
CA LYS A 283 -36.07 -12.30 -7.62
C LYS A 283 -35.33 -13.19 -8.60
N ASP A 284 -34.78 -14.32 -8.15
CA ASP A 284 -33.79 -15.11 -8.87
C ASP A 284 -34.17 -16.59 -8.88
N GLU A 285 -34.67 -17.06 -10.03
CA GLU A 285 -35.13 -18.44 -10.20
C GLU A 285 -34.03 -19.47 -9.92
N SER A 286 -32.79 -19.17 -10.30
CA SER A 286 -31.66 -20.07 -10.15
C SER A 286 -31.25 -20.20 -8.68
N PHE A 287 -31.43 -19.14 -7.89
CA PHE A 287 -31.23 -19.21 -6.45
C PHE A 287 -32.39 -19.91 -5.74
N ALA A 288 -33.63 -19.72 -6.20
CA ALA A 288 -34.79 -20.46 -5.70
C ALA A 288 -34.62 -21.97 -5.91
N GLU A 289 -34.15 -22.37 -7.10
CA GLU A 289 -33.80 -23.74 -7.42
C GLU A 289 -32.67 -24.26 -6.51
N HIS A 290 -31.61 -23.47 -6.31
CA HIS A 290 -30.54 -23.82 -5.39
C HIS A 290 -31.05 -24.10 -3.97
N ILE A 291 -31.93 -23.25 -3.42
CA ILE A 291 -32.56 -23.46 -2.10
C ILE A 291 -33.36 -24.77 -2.07
N LYS A 292 -34.09 -25.06 -3.14
CA LYS A 292 -34.90 -26.29 -3.26
C LYS A 292 -34.03 -27.54 -3.27
N ILE A 293 -32.98 -27.56 -4.10
CA ILE A 293 -32.04 -28.68 -4.24
C ILE A 293 -31.28 -28.93 -2.93
N THR A 294 -30.78 -27.87 -2.30
CA THR A 294 -29.99 -27.97 -1.05
C THR A 294 -30.83 -28.24 0.19
N GLY A 295 -32.16 -28.10 0.07
CA GLY A 295 -33.12 -28.30 1.16
C GLY A 295 -32.98 -27.28 2.29
N LEU A 296 -32.45 -26.09 2.02
CA LEU A 296 -32.11 -25.07 3.04
C LEU A 296 -33.31 -24.65 3.91
N THR A 297 -34.53 -24.67 3.36
CA THR A 297 -35.77 -24.36 4.10
C THR A 297 -36.17 -25.47 5.09
N LYS A 298 -35.72 -26.70 4.87
CA LYS A 298 -36.07 -27.87 5.70
C LYS A 298 -35.03 -28.14 6.79
N ARG A 299 -33.79 -27.66 6.62
CA ARG A 299 -32.70 -27.84 7.60
C ARG A 299 -32.99 -27.12 8.91
N ASN A 300 -32.66 -27.77 10.02
CA ASN A 300 -32.80 -27.21 11.35
C ASN A 300 -31.48 -26.53 11.74
N LEU A 301 -31.29 -25.30 11.25
CA LEU A 301 -30.06 -24.51 11.39
C LEU A 301 -29.84 -23.97 12.82
N LYS A 302 -30.04 -24.83 13.83
CA LYS A 302 -29.89 -24.54 15.26
C LYS A 302 -28.43 -24.56 15.69
N ASN A 303 -27.58 -25.34 15.01
CA ASN A 303 -26.14 -25.40 15.29
C ASN A 303 -25.39 -24.32 14.50
N GLU A 304 -24.48 -23.64 15.19
CA GLU A 304 -23.63 -22.58 14.65
C GLU A 304 -22.74 -23.06 13.48
N ASN A 305 -22.29 -24.32 13.54
CA ASN A 305 -21.48 -24.93 12.47
C ASN A 305 -22.27 -25.13 11.16
N GLU A 306 -23.55 -25.54 11.24
CA GLU A 306 -24.38 -25.69 10.05
C GLU A 306 -24.73 -24.32 9.43
N ARG A 307 -24.97 -23.31 10.27
CA ARG A 307 -25.16 -21.92 9.82
C ARG A 307 -23.90 -21.37 9.14
N ALA A 308 -22.73 -21.68 9.68
CA ALA A 308 -21.47 -21.31 9.06
C ALA A 308 -21.28 -21.99 7.69
N GLN A 309 -21.52 -23.31 7.62
CA GLN A 309 -21.31 -24.10 6.41
C GLN A 309 -22.27 -23.74 5.27
N HIS A 310 -23.54 -23.50 5.58
CA HIS A 310 -24.58 -23.37 4.56
C HIS A 310 -25.09 -21.96 4.31
N ILE A 311 -25.01 -21.07 5.31
CA ILE A 311 -25.46 -19.68 5.17
C ILE A 311 -24.26 -18.75 5.04
N ARG A 312 -23.32 -18.73 6.00
CA ARG A 312 -22.20 -17.75 5.98
C ARG A 312 -21.38 -17.82 4.70
N LYS A 313 -21.12 -19.02 4.17
CA LYS A 313 -20.35 -19.19 2.92
C LYS A 313 -20.96 -18.43 1.74
N ILE A 314 -22.29 -18.48 1.58
CA ILE A 314 -22.97 -17.86 0.43
C ILE A 314 -23.58 -16.49 0.75
N SER A 315 -23.60 -16.07 2.01
CA SER A 315 -24.12 -14.78 2.46
C SER A 315 -23.59 -13.57 1.68
N PRO A 316 -22.28 -13.45 1.39
CA PRO A 316 -21.77 -12.34 0.60
C PRO A 316 -22.36 -12.31 -0.83
N ILE A 317 -22.51 -13.47 -1.46
CA ILE A 317 -23.11 -13.63 -2.79
C ILE A 317 -24.58 -13.19 -2.75
N VAL A 318 -25.34 -13.75 -1.80
CA VAL A 318 -26.77 -13.47 -1.66
C VAL A 318 -27.02 -11.99 -1.38
N LYS A 319 -26.24 -11.38 -0.47
CA LYS A 319 -26.34 -9.95 -0.15
C LYS A 319 -26.09 -9.08 -1.36
N THR A 320 -25.03 -9.34 -2.10
CA THR A 320 -24.68 -8.56 -3.29
C THR A 320 -25.73 -8.73 -4.40
N ARG A 321 -26.17 -9.97 -4.67
CA ARG A 321 -27.21 -10.24 -5.67
C ARG A 321 -28.54 -9.61 -5.27
N ASP A 322 -29.03 -9.81 -4.04
CA ASP A 322 -30.31 -9.23 -3.58
C ASP A 322 -30.31 -7.70 -3.64
N TYR A 323 -29.15 -7.09 -3.40
CA TYR A 323 -28.98 -5.64 -3.46
C TYR A 323 -29.03 -5.10 -4.90
N TYR A 324 -28.33 -5.71 -5.85
CA TYR A 324 -28.18 -5.16 -7.22
C TYR A 324 -29.15 -5.73 -8.26
N LEU A 325 -29.64 -6.95 -8.06
CA LEU A 325 -30.55 -7.63 -8.97
C LEU A 325 -31.99 -7.18 -8.71
N SER A 326 -32.72 -6.84 -9.77
CA SER A 326 -34.17 -6.64 -9.69
C SER A 326 -34.94 -7.92 -10.02
N SER A 327 -34.48 -8.67 -11.02
CA SER A 327 -34.97 -10.02 -11.34
C SER A 327 -33.95 -10.80 -12.18
N PHE A 328 -34.00 -12.13 -12.14
CA PHE A 328 -33.27 -13.05 -12.99
C PHE A 328 -34.21 -14.16 -13.44
N HIS A 329 -34.49 -14.22 -14.74
CA HIS A 329 -35.41 -15.17 -15.36
C HIS A 329 -34.99 -15.50 -16.80
N ASN A 330 -35.11 -16.75 -17.22
CA ASN A 330 -34.69 -17.27 -18.53
C ASN A 330 -33.25 -16.84 -18.86
N GLU A 331 -32.34 -17.10 -17.91
CA GLU A 331 -30.91 -16.76 -18.01
C GLU A 331 -30.58 -15.26 -18.19
N THR A 332 -31.59 -14.39 -18.04
CA THR A 332 -31.45 -12.95 -18.26
C THR A 332 -31.55 -12.19 -16.94
N ALA A 333 -30.48 -11.47 -16.59
CA ALA A 333 -30.44 -10.61 -15.40
C ALA A 333 -30.98 -9.21 -15.69
N LYS A 334 -32.06 -8.80 -15.01
CA LYS A 334 -32.47 -7.39 -14.89
C LYS A 334 -31.89 -6.80 -13.62
N ARG A 335 -31.26 -5.64 -13.79
CA ARG A 335 -30.59 -4.89 -12.70
C ARG A 335 -31.47 -3.75 -12.23
N HIS A 336 -31.36 -3.38 -10.95
CA HIS A 336 -31.98 -2.13 -10.47
C HIS A 336 -31.34 -0.91 -11.17
N ARG A 337 -32.16 -0.07 -11.83
CA ARG A 337 -31.68 1.17 -12.47
C ARG A 337 -31.24 2.24 -11.46
N SER A 338 -31.82 2.25 -10.26
CA SER A 338 -31.71 3.35 -9.27
C SER A 338 -30.72 3.12 -8.12
N ARG A 339 -30.29 1.87 -7.83
CA ARG A 339 -29.33 1.58 -6.74
C ARG A 339 -27.89 1.83 -7.17
N LYS A 340 -27.59 3.10 -7.49
CA LYS A 340 -26.23 3.62 -7.66
C LYS A 340 -25.55 3.93 -6.31
N SER A 341 -26.26 3.75 -5.18
CA SER A 341 -25.68 4.07 -3.88
C SER A 341 -24.65 3.02 -3.47
N HIS A 342 -23.56 3.51 -2.88
CA HIS A 342 -22.51 2.68 -2.30
C HIS A 342 -22.92 2.18 -0.90
N ASP A 343 -24.22 2.16 -0.60
CA ASP A 343 -24.76 1.88 0.75
C ASP A 343 -24.39 0.48 1.23
N LEU A 344 -24.26 -0.49 0.33
CA LEU A 344 -23.85 -1.85 0.68
C LEU A 344 -22.45 -1.89 1.32
N TYR A 345 -21.60 -0.89 1.06
CA TYR A 345 -20.24 -0.78 1.58
C TYR A 345 -20.14 0.09 2.83
N THR A 346 -21.27 0.40 3.48
CA THR A 346 -21.32 1.27 4.66
C THR A 346 -21.44 0.47 5.97
N GLY A 347 -21.18 1.16 7.08
CA GLY A 347 -21.24 0.62 8.43
C GLY A 347 -19.98 -0.12 8.85
N TYR A 348 -19.82 -0.29 10.15
CA TYR A 348 -18.66 -0.99 10.72
C TYR A 348 -18.84 -2.53 10.67
N PRO A 349 -17.79 -3.30 10.31
CA PRO A 349 -16.43 -2.86 9.94
C PRO A 349 -16.26 -2.52 8.45
N THR A 350 -17.27 -2.77 7.61
CA THR A 350 -17.21 -2.67 6.14
C THR A 350 -16.63 -1.36 5.62
N ILE A 351 -17.00 -0.21 6.19
CA ILE A 351 -16.50 1.11 5.75
C ILE A 351 -14.97 1.22 5.85
N LEU A 352 -14.35 0.51 6.81
CA LEU A 352 -12.90 0.43 6.95
C LEU A 352 -12.29 -0.61 6.02
N GLU A 353 -12.98 -1.74 5.82
CA GLU A 353 -12.54 -2.84 4.95
C GLU A 353 -12.43 -2.41 3.48
N VAL A 354 -13.24 -1.44 3.04
CA VAL A 354 -13.13 -0.83 1.69
C VAL A 354 -11.73 -0.29 1.42
N ALA A 355 -11.03 0.21 2.44
CA ALA A 355 -9.73 0.83 2.25
C ALA A 355 -8.57 -0.16 2.12
N ASP A 356 -8.78 -1.46 2.37
CA ASP A 356 -7.72 -2.48 2.33
C ASP A 356 -6.48 -2.14 3.18
N GLY A 357 -6.67 -1.43 4.28
CA GLY A 357 -5.56 -0.97 5.14
C GLY A 357 -4.71 0.14 4.51
N ASN A 358 -5.10 0.71 3.37
CA ASN A 358 -4.41 1.85 2.78
C ASN A 358 -4.68 3.12 3.61
N PRO A 359 -3.65 3.71 4.27
CA PRO A 359 -3.84 4.87 5.14
C PRO A 359 -4.33 6.10 4.39
N ARG A 360 -3.90 6.29 3.12
CA ARG A 360 -4.36 7.42 2.30
C ARG A 360 -5.86 7.27 2.01
N ALA A 361 -6.31 6.10 1.58
CA ALA A 361 -7.73 5.83 1.31
C ALA A 361 -8.59 5.98 2.58
N LEU A 362 -8.12 5.47 3.72
CA LEU A 362 -8.78 5.65 5.02
C LEU A 362 -8.95 7.13 5.34
N LEU A 363 -7.88 7.93 5.30
CA LEU A 363 -7.94 9.36 5.64
C LEU A 363 -8.84 10.14 4.67
N THR A 364 -8.78 9.84 3.37
CA THR A 364 -9.66 10.41 2.35
C THR A 364 -11.14 10.16 2.66
N MET A 365 -11.49 8.99 3.19
CA MET A 365 -12.87 8.68 3.58
C MET A 365 -13.23 9.30 4.94
N LEU A 366 -12.39 9.11 5.95
CA LEU A 366 -12.70 9.36 7.36
C LEU A 366 -12.64 10.84 7.74
N VAL A 367 -11.64 11.59 7.28
CA VAL A 367 -11.45 12.99 7.70
C VAL A 367 -12.65 13.88 7.30
N PRO A 368 -13.18 13.82 6.07
CA PRO A 368 -14.38 14.57 5.72
C PRO A 368 -15.61 14.17 6.55
N MET A 369 -15.78 12.88 6.85
CA MET A 369 -16.90 12.39 7.67
C MET A 369 -16.80 12.91 9.12
N ALA A 370 -15.61 12.85 9.72
CA ALA A 370 -15.38 13.38 11.07
C ALA A 370 -15.67 14.88 11.15
N ARG A 371 -15.21 15.67 10.16
CA ARG A 371 -15.52 17.10 10.06
C ARG A 371 -17.01 17.38 9.93
N ALA A 372 -17.72 16.61 9.10
CA ALA A 372 -19.16 16.77 8.90
C ALA A 372 -19.96 16.50 10.19
N VAL A 373 -19.58 15.48 10.96
CA VAL A 373 -20.25 15.17 12.23
C VAL A 373 -19.98 16.24 13.29
N ARG A 374 -18.75 16.76 13.39
CA ARG A 374 -18.42 17.84 14.34
C ARG A 374 -19.26 19.10 14.15
N TYR A 375 -19.59 19.43 12.92
CA TYR A 375 -20.43 20.59 12.63
C TYR A 375 -21.88 20.40 13.11
N VAL A 376 -22.35 19.16 13.14
CA VAL A 376 -23.73 18.83 13.51
C VAL A 376 -23.89 18.63 15.02
N THR A 377 -22.85 18.19 15.72
CA THR A 377 -22.88 17.93 17.17
C THR A 377 -22.03 18.95 17.92
N GLU A 378 -22.67 19.94 18.56
CA GLU A 378 -22.00 20.89 19.49
C GLU A 378 -21.46 20.20 20.76
N ILE A 379 -21.89 18.96 21.03
CA ILE A 379 -21.53 18.17 22.21
C ILE A 379 -20.38 17.25 21.82
N GLY A 380 -19.26 17.29 22.55
CA GLY A 380 -18.00 16.60 22.28
C GLY A 380 -18.01 15.06 22.33
N ARG A 381 -18.97 14.40 21.65
CA ARG A 381 -18.97 12.98 21.30
C ARG A 381 -19.33 12.86 19.81
N PRO A 382 -18.62 12.03 19.01
CA PRO A 382 -18.98 11.86 17.62
C PRO A 382 -20.38 11.25 17.50
N GLY A 383 -21.31 11.99 16.89
CA GLY A 383 -22.63 11.48 16.52
C GLY A 383 -22.54 10.38 15.45
N LEU A 384 -23.65 9.66 15.25
CA LEU A 384 -23.77 8.67 14.17
C LEU A 384 -23.59 9.35 12.82
N VAL A 385 -22.63 8.88 12.01
CA VAL A 385 -22.43 9.31 10.62
C VAL A 385 -23.58 8.75 9.77
N PRO A 386 -24.41 9.59 9.13
CA PRO A 386 -25.48 9.13 8.24
C PRO A 386 -24.98 8.24 7.09
N ARG A 387 -25.80 7.26 6.68
CA ARG A 387 -25.43 6.26 5.65
C ARG A 387 -25.07 6.87 4.30
N ASN A 388 -25.80 7.91 3.89
CA ASN A 388 -25.52 8.64 2.66
C ASN A 388 -24.12 9.27 2.67
N LEU A 389 -23.69 9.86 3.80
CA LEU A 389 -22.33 10.42 3.92
C LEU A 389 -21.25 9.33 3.87
N GLN A 390 -21.52 8.16 4.45
CA GLN A 390 -20.62 7.01 4.34
C GLN A 390 -20.54 6.50 2.89
N ALA A 391 -21.66 6.39 2.20
CA ALA A 391 -21.71 5.97 0.80
C ALA A 391 -20.97 6.96 -0.12
N ASP A 392 -21.13 8.26 0.13
CA ASP A 392 -20.38 9.30 -0.58
C ASP A 392 -18.87 9.21 -0.31
N ALA A 393 -18.45 8.82 0.90
CA ALA A 393 -17.05 8.58 1.20
C ALA A 393 -16.47 7.42 0.40
N VAL A 394 -17.17 6.28 0.34
CA VAL A 394 -16.77 5.14 -0.50
C VAL A 394 -16.69 5.55 -1.97
N LYS A 395 -17.70 6.28 -2.47
CA LYS A 395 -17.73 6.78 -3.84
C LYS A 395 -16.55 7.70 -4.16
N ARG A 396 -16.16 8.58 -3.22
CA ARG A 396 -14.99 9.46 -3.40
C ARG A 396 -13.70 8.65 -3.49
N ALA A 397 -13.51 7.65 -2.62
CA ALA A 397 -12.34 6.79 -2.65
C ALA A 397 -12.24 6.00 -3.97
N GLU A 398 -13.35 5.41 -4.42
CA GLU A 398 -13.46 4.73 -5.73
C GLU A 398 -13.11 5.67 -6.87
N PHE A 399 -13.74 6.86 -6.91
CA PHE A 399 -13.53 7.84 -7.97
C PHE A 399 -12.07 8.29 -8.08
N LEU A 400 -11.41 8.56 -6.94
CA LEU A 400 -10.01 9.00 -6.93
C LEU A 400 -9.08 7.90 -7.45
N GLN A 401 -9.31 6.64 -7.05
CA GLN A 401 -8.52 5.53 -7.57
C GLN A 401 -8.77 5.29 -9.05
N ALA A 402 -10.03 5.31 -9.50
CA ALA A 402 -10.36 5.19 -10.92
C ALA A 402 -9.72 6.32 -11.75
N SER A 403 -9.71 7.55 -11.23
CA SER A 403 -9.08 8.70 -11.89
C SER A 403 -7.57 8.52 -12.03
N LEU A 404 -6.90 8.00 -11.00
CA LEU A 404 -5.47 7.66 -11.07
C LEU A 404 -5.20 6.58 -12.12
N LEU A 405 -6.03 5.55 -12.20
CA LEU A 405 -5.88 4.48 -13.20
C LEU A 405 -6.11 4.97 -14.63
N ASN A 406 -7.01 5.93 -14.81
CA ASN A 406 -7.35 6.44 -16.14
C ASN A 406 -6.22 7.25 -16.79
N VAL A 407 -5.28 7.79 -16.00
CA VAL A 407 -4.15 8.58 -16.51
C VAL A 407 -2.89 7.75 -16.77
N ILE A 408 -2.88 6.47 -16.39
CA ILE A 408 -1.73 5.58 -16.61
C ILE A 408 -1.89 4.93 -17.99
N PRO A 409 -1.01 5.20 -18.95
CA PRO A 409 -1.11 4.62 -20.28
C PRO A 409 -0.81 3.12 -20.26
N VAL A 410 -1.55 2.36 -21.07
CA VAL A 410 -1.32 0.92 -21.29
C VAL A 410 -1.31 0.62 -22.77
N GLU A 411 -0.45 -0.30 -23.19
CA GLU A 411 -0.32 -0.71 -24.59
C GLU A 411 -1.21 -1.92 -24.93
N ILE A 412 -2.41 -1.98 -24.37
CA ILE A 412 -3.36 -3.07 -24.60
C ILE A 412 -4.42 -2.59 -25.59
N GLU A 413 -4.61 -3.33 -26.67
CA GLU A 413 -5.59 -3.03 -27.70
C GLU A 413 -7.00 -2.86 -27.10
N GLY A 414 -7.68 -1.77 -27.46
CA GLY A 414 -9.02 -1.42 -26.97
C GLY A 414 -9.04 -0.63 -25.66
N ASN A 415 -7.90 -0.51 -24.98
CA ASN A 415 -7.77 0.17 -23.68
C ASN A 415 -6.97 1.48 -23.75
N GLU A 416 -6.50 1.91 -24.92
CA GLU A 416 -5.62 3.06 -25.09
C GLU A 416 -6.26 4.36 -24.58
N LYS A 417 -7.57 4.53 -24.80
CA LYS A 417 -8.32 5.74 -24.39
C LYS A 417 -8.66 5.78 -22.90
N LYS A 418 -8.76 4.61 -22.25
CA LYS A 418 -9.14 4.49 -20.83
C LYS A 418 -7.93 4.21 -19.93
N GLY A 419 -6.74 4.07 -20.51
CA GLY A 419 -5.52 3.71 -19.80
C GLY A 419 -5.69 2.41 -19.01
N LEU A 420 -4.98 2.32 -17.89
CA LEU A 420 -5.00 1.17 -17.00
C LEU A 420 -6.39 0.91 -16.40
N LEU A 421 -7.25 1.94 -16.30
CA LEU A 421 -8.63 1.76 -15.87
C LEU A 421 -9.42 0.86 -16.83
N GLY A 422 -9.18 0.95 -18.14
CA GLY A 422 -9.84 0.08 -19.12
C GLY A 422 -9.55 -1.39 -18.87
N PHE A 423 -8.27 -1.72 -18.69
CA PHE A 423 -7.83 -3.07 -18.37
C PHE A 423 -8.40 -3.60 -17.03
N ILE A 424 -8.47 -2.74 -16.01
CA ILE A 424 -9.09 -3.11 -14.73
C ILE A 424 -10.62 -3.25 -14.85
N ASP A 425 -11.26 -2.47 -15.70
CA ASP A 425 -12.68 -2.60 -16.03
C ASP A 425 -12.97 -3.96 -16.66
N ASP A 426 -12.10 -4.48 -17.54
CA ASP A 426 -12.26 -5.80 -18.16
C ASP A 426 -12.29 -6.92 -17.10
N ILE A 427 -11.33 -6.90 -16.17
CA ILE A 427 -11.25 -7.86 -15.06
C ILE A 427 -12.49 -7.73 -14.17
N GLY A 428 -12.79 -6.52 -13.70
CA GLY A 428 -13.87 -6.25 -12.76
C GLY A 428 -15.26 -6.55 -13.31
N ARG A 429 -15.52 -6.22 -14.58
CA ARG A 429 -16.78 -6.52 -15.26
C ARG A 429 -16.94 -8.01 -15.53
N SER A 430 -15.87 -8.72 -15.90
CA SER A 430 -15.90 -10.19 -16.03
C SER A 430 -16.23 -10.89 -14.72
N LEU A 431 -15.67 -10.43 -13.60
CA LEU A 431 -16.03 -10.94 -12.25
C LEU A 431 -17.48 -10.59 -11.90
N GLN A 432 -17.90 -9.34 -12.14
CA GLN A 432 -19.28 -8.90 -11.90
C GLN A 432 -20.30 -9.73 -12.69
N ALA A 433 -20.04 -9.98 -13.98
CA ALA A 433 -20.94 -10.70 -14.86
C ALA A 433 -21.19 -12.12 -14.35
N ARG A 434 -20.15 -12.79 -13.83
CA ARG A 434 -20.27 -14.11 -13.19
C ARG A 434 -21.10 -14.05 -11.91
N LEU A 435 -20.95 -12.99 -11.11
CA LEU A 435 -21.64 -12.86 -9.84
C LEU A 435 -23.11 -12.42 -9.98
N ILE A 436 -23.43 -11.54 -10.92
CA ILE A 436 -24.75 -10.88 -11.02
C ILE A 436 -25.49 -11.27 -12.31
N SER A 437 -24.80 -11.33 -13.45
CA SER A 437 -25.46 -11.56 -14.74
C SER A 437 -25.74 -13.02 -15.04
N GLY A 438 -25.00 -13.95 -14.44
CA GLY A 438 -25.18 -15.39 -14.62
C GLY A 438 -26.12 -16.04 -13.59
N PRO A 439 -26.43 -17.34 -13.79
CA PRO A 439 -27.17 -18.13 -12.81
C PRO A 439 -26.40 -18.20 -11.48
N PHE A 440 -27.15 -18.33 -10.39
CA PHE A 440 -26.60 -18.42 -9.05
C PHE A 440 -25.64 -19.60 -8.94
N LYS A 441 -24.43 -19.32 -8.44
CA LYS A 441 -23.44 -20.33 -8.08
C LYS A 441 -23.02 -20.11 -6.62
N PRO A 442 -22.86 -21.18 -5.84
CA PRO A 442 -22.44 -21.06 -4.44
C PRO A 442 -20.94 -20.71 -4.30
N ASP A 443 -20.15 -20.85 -5.37
CA ASP A 443 -18.74 -20.49 -5.38
C ASP A 443 -18.57 -19.02 -5.80
N LEU A 444 -17.91 -18.25 -4.94
CA LEU A 444 -17.58 -16.86 -5.18
C LEU A 444 -16.23 -16.78 -5.89
N TYR A 445 -16.18 -16.18 -7.07
CA TYR A 445 -14.93 -15.85 -7.77
C TYR A 445 -14.66 -14.35 -7.63
N CYS A 446 -13.62 -13.99 -6.88
CA CYS A 446 -13.20 -12.59 -6.65
C CYS A 446 -11.68 -12.41 -6.68
N SER A 447 -10.95 -13.41 -7.17
CA SER A 447 -9.51 -13.35 -7.37
C SER A 447 -9.14 -14.00 -8.71
N PHE A 448 -7.89 -13.84 -9.13
CA PHE A 448 -7.39 -14.42 -10.36
C PHE A 448 -5.91 -14.79 -10.27
N ASN A 449 -5.50 -15.77 -11.08
CA ASN A 449 -4.11 -16.15 -11.27
C ASN A 449 -3.59 -15.55 -12.58
N VAL A 450 -2.38 -15.02 -12.58
CA VAL A 450 -1.68 -14.63 -13.81
C VAL A 450 -1.12 -15.90 -14.44
N ASP A 451 -1.87 -16.50 -15.34
CA ASP A 451 -1.50 -17.76 -16.00
C ASP A 451 -0.51 -17.55 -17.16
N ARG A 452 -0.09 -18.65 -17.80
CA ARG A 452 0.94 -18.62 -18.86
C ARG A 452 0.44 -18.00 -20.16
N ASP A 453 -0.88 -17.98 -20.38
CA ASP A 453 -1.48 -17.50 -21.63
C ASP A 453 -1.64 -15.97 -21.65
N VAL A 454 -1.18 -15.29 -20.60
CA VAL A 454 -1.12 -13.82 -20.50
C VAL A 454 0.06 -13.29 -21.32
N THR A 455 -0.19 -12.25 -22.11
CA THR A 455 0.82 -11.55 -22.92
C THR A 455 1.74 -10.67 -22.07
N ASP A 456 2.92 -10.31 -22.57
CA ASP A 456 3.85 -9.45 -21.82
C ASP A 456 3.29 -8.05 -21.55
N LYS A 457 2.41 -7.55 -22.44
CA LYS A 457 1.72 -6.27 -22.24
C LYS A 457 0.68 -6.32 -21.12
N GLU A 458 -0.05 -7.43 -21.04
CA GLU A 458 -0.99 -7.69 -19.93
C GLU A 458 -0.23 -7.93 -18.62
N GLU A 459 0.91 -8.62 -18.65
CA GLU A 459 1.80 -8.75 -17.49
C GLU A 459 2.29 -7.38 -17.00
N ALA A 460 2.76 -6.52 -17.90
CA ALA A 460 3.17 -5.16 -17.56
C ALA A 460 2.03 -4.34 -16.94
N ALA A 461 0.81 -4.44 -17.49
CA ALA A 461 -0.36 -3.75 -16.93
C ALA A 461 -0.74 -4.28 -15.53
N ILE A 462 -0.63 -5.59 -15.27
CA ILE A 462 -0.80 -6.16 -13.93
C ILE A 462 0.26 -5.62 -12.97
N GLY A 463 1.52 -5.54 -13.40
CA GLY A 463 2.60 -4.95 -12.61
C GLY A 463 2.31 -3.48 -12.24
N GLN A 464 1.86 -2.68 -13.20
CA GLN A 464 1.46 -1.29 -12.96
C GLN A 464 0.26 -1.21 -12.00
N ALA A 465 -0.77 -2.03 -12.21
CA ALA A 465 -1.97 -2.08 -11.36
C ALA A 465 -1.64 -2.43 -9.92
N LEU A 466 -0.70 -3.34 -9.72
CA LEU A 466 -0.20 -3.74 -8.42
C LEU A 466 0.55 -2.59 -7.72
N ASN A 467 1.43 -1.89 -8.45
CA ASN A 467 2.20 -0.77 -7.92
C ASN A 467 1.31 0.40 -7.46
N VAL A 468 0.20 0.65 -8.15
CA VAL A 468 -0.74 1.71 -7.77
C VAL A 468 -1.86 1.23 -6.83
N GLY A 469 -1.79 -0.03 -6.38
CA GLY A 469 -2.73 -0.60 -5.41
C GLY A 469 -4.15 -0.85 -5.95
N ALA A 470 -4.32 -0.98 -7.27
CA ALA A 470 -5.59 -1.40 -7.87
C ALA A 470 -5.86 -2.90 -7.70
N ILE A 471 -4.78 -3.68 -7.57
CA ILE A 471 -4.83 -5.10 -7.24
C ILE A 471 -3.93 -5.40 -6.05
N ILE A 472 -4.27 -6.45 -5.32
CA ILE A 472 -3.58 -6.89 -4.11
C ILE A 472 -3.09 -8.32 -4.35
N TYR A 473 -1.81 -8.55 -4.07
CA TYR A 473 -1.22 -9.88 -4.09
C TYR A 473 -1.78 -10.76 -2.97
N VAL A 474 -2.14 -11.99 -3.33
CA VAL A 474 -2.67 -12.99 -2.40
C VAL A 474 -1.71 -14.18 -2.39
N PRO A 475 -0.75 -14.22 -1.45
CA PRO A 475 0.21 -15.32 -1.37
C PRO A 475 -0.50 -16.66 -1.11
N HIS A 476 0.03 -17.73 -1.70
CA HIS A 476 -0.31 -19.08 -1.24
C HIS A 476 0.19 -19.27 0.19
N ARG A 477 -0.41 -20.20 0.95
CA ARG A 477 -0.08 -20.40 2.38
C ARG A 477 1.41 -20.65 2.63
N ASP A 478 2.08 -21.30 1.67
CA ASP A 478 3.50 -21.64 1.74
C ASP A 478 4.38 -20.75 0.85
N ALA A 479 3.81 -19.69 0.26
CA ALA A 479 4.56 -18.78 -0.60
C ALA A 479 5.50 -17.91 0.24
N SER A 480 6.72 -17.74 -0.24
CA SER A 480 7.67 -16.83 0.38
C SER A 480 7.25 -15.36 0.15
N PRO A 481 7.40 -14.46 1.14
CA PRO A 481 6.95 -13.06 1.04
C PRO A 481 7.56 -12.26 -0.11
N ASP A 482 8.72 -12.68 -0.61
CA ASP A 482 9.45 -12.10 -1.74
C ASP A 482 9.00 -12.66 -3.10
N GLY A 483 8.05 -13.60 -3.14
CA GLY A 483 7.67 -14.29 -4.38
C GLY A 483 7.44 -13.29 -5.51
N ILE A 484 6.75 -12.20 -5.20
CA ILE A 484 6.42 -11.12 -6.14
C ILE A 484 7.63 -10.40 -6.75
N LEU A 485 8.76 -10.36 -6.05
CA LEU A 485 10.02 -9.79 -6.55
C LEU A 485 10.66 -10.67 -7.63
N LYS A 486 10.29 -11.95 -7.71
CA LYS A 486 10.77 -12.90 -8.73
C LYS A 486 9.95 -12.83 -10.03
N GLY A 487 8.84 -12.11 -10.03
CA GLY A 487 7.90 -11.99 -11.15
C GLY A 487 6.46 -12.20 -10.70
N ILE A 488 5.50 -12.00 -11.59
CA ILE A 488 4.07 -12.07 -11.26
C ILE A 488 3.32 -13.24 -11.92
N ARG A 489 3.94 -13.91 -12.90
CA ARG A 489 3.36 -15.13 -13.50
C ARG A 489 3.24 -16.25 -12.47
N GLY A 490 2.13 -16.97 -12.52
CA GLY A 490 1.73 -18.01 -11.57
C GLY A 490 1.17 -17.49 -10.24
N MET A 491 1.14 -16.17 -10.03
CA MET A 491 0.69 -15.58 -8.78
C MET A 491 -0.79 -15.23 -8.78
N ARG A 492 -1.37 -15.24 -7.58
CA ARG A 492 -2.77 -14.91 -7.34
C ARG A 492 -2.93 -13.47 -6.88
N PHE A 493 -3.93 -12.80 -7.42
CA PHE A 493 -4.29 -11.42 -7.10
C PHE A 493 -5.79 -11.27 -6.92
N ARG A 494 -6.20 -10.20 -6.23
CA ARG A 494 -7.58 -9.73 -6.19
C ARG A 494 -7.64 -8.24 -6.52
N LEU A 495 -8.80 -7.77 -6.96
CA LEU A 495 -9.03 -6.32 -7.04
C LEU A 495 -9.01 -5.72 -5.62
N SER A 496 -8.53 -4.48 -5.51
CA SER A 496 -8.66 -3.70 -4.29
C SER A 496 -10.14 -3.53 -3.93
N TYR A 497 -10.47 -3.60 -2.65
CA TYR A 497 -11.81 -3.43 -2.13
C TYR A 497 -12.34 -2.02 -2.31
N SER A 498 -11.47 -1.03 -2.51
CA SER A 498 -11.83 0.33 -2.90
C SER A 498 -12.47 0.38 -4.30
N LEU A 499 -12.17 -0.57 -5.18
CA LEU A 499 -12.80 -0.73 -6.50
C LEU A 499 -14.00 -1.68 -6.47
N SER A 500 -14.27 -2.37 -5.36
CA SER A 500 -15.35 -3.35 -5.30
C SER A 500 -16.72 -2.72 -5.51
N ALA A 501 -16.93 -1.48 -5.06
CA ALA A 501 -18.19 -0.77 -5.27
C ALA A 501 -18.46 -0.46 -6.75
N ARG A 502 -17.43 -0.11 -7.51
CA ARG A 502 -17.49 0.08 -8.96
C ARG A 502 -17.98 -1.17 -9.67
N PHE A 503 -17.41 -2.32 -9.28
CA PHE A 503 -17.69 -3.61 -9.90
C PHE A 503 -18.81 -4.40 -9.22
N ARG A 504 -19.42 -3.87 -8.15
CA ARG A 504 -20.49 -4.52 -7.39
C ARG A 504 -20.06 -5.89 -6.86
N LEU A 505 -18.85 -5.97 -6.33
CA LEU A 505 -18.27 -7.18 -5.77
C LEU A 505 -18.35 -7.16 -4.23
N PRO A 506 -18.57 -8.30 -3.57
CA PRO A 506 -18.48 -8.37 -2.11
C PRO A 506 -17.04 -8.14 -1.64
N LEU A 507 -16.89 -7.66 -0.41
CA LEU A 507 -15.59 -7.53 0.25
C LEU A 507 -15.16 -8.88 0.83
N THR A 508 -14.96 -9.89 -0.02
CA THR A 508 -14.62 -11.25 0.40
C THR A 508 -13.66 -11.86 -0.60
N LEU A 509 -12.62 -12.52 -0.08
CA LEU A 509 -11.72 -13.30 -0.90
C LEU A 509 -12.50 -14.50 -1.47
N GLY A 510 -12.64 -14.55 -2.79
CA GLY A 510 -13.25 -15.66 -3.52
C GLY A 510 -12.20 -16.52 -4.21
N GLU A 511 -12.59 -17.65 -4.77
CA GLU A 511 -11.76 -18.54 -5.57
C GLU A 511 -11.09 -17.83 -6.77
N PRO A 512 -9.93 -18.30 -7.23
CA PRO A 512 -9.24 -17.72 -8.37
C PRO A 512 -9.78 -18.24 -9.71
N LEU A 513 -9.71 -17.37 -10.73
CA LEU A 513 -9.83 -17.73 -12.14
C LEU A 513 -8.53 -17.42 -12.88
N ASN A 514 -8.30 -18.02 -14.04
CA ASN A 514 -7.21 -17.58 -14.89
C ASN A 514 -7.49 -16.19 -15.46
N LEU A 515 -6.48 -15.32 -15.47
CA LEU A 515 -6.59 -13.96 -16.00
C LEU A 515 -6.95 -13.99 -17.49
N SER A 516 -6.33 -14.88 -18.27
CA SER A 516 -6.64 -15.07 -19.69
C SER A 516 -8.14 -15.34 -19.93
N ALA A 517 -8.78 -16.13 -19.06
CA ALA A 517 -10.21 -16.44 -19.12
C ALA A 517 -11.11 -15.26 -18.72
N LEU A 518 -10.61 -14.31 -17.92
CA LEU A 518 -11.34 -13.07 -17.60
C LEU A 518 -11.26 -12.06 -18.75
N LEU A 519 -10.09 -11.95 -19.39
CA LEU A 519 -9.85 -11.00 -20.49
C LEU A 519 -10.55 -11.43 -21.78
N LYS A 520 -10.53 -12.73 -22.12
CA LYS A 520 -11.24 -13.25 -23.30
C LYS A 520 -12.73 -12.89 -23.30
N ARG A 521 -13.38 -13.05 -22.14
CA ARG A 521 -14.79 -12.74 -21.97
C ARG A 521 -15.11 -11.25 -22.10
N ALA A 522 -14.18 -10.37 -21.70
CA ALA A 522 -14.37 -8.93 -21.85
C ALA A 522 -14.39 -8.54 -23.33
N ARG A 523 -13.48 -9.11 -24.12
CA ARG A 523 -13.41 -8.89 -25.59
C ARG A 523 -14.69 -9.36 -26.29
N GLU A 524 -15.18 -10.56 -25.96
CA GLU A 524 -16.45 -11.09 -26.50
C GLU A 524 -17.65 -10.15 -26.22
N TYR A 525 -17.65 -9.45 -25.08
CA TYR A 525 -18.74 -8.55 -24.69
C TYR A 525 -18.73 -7.21 -25.45
N ASP A 526 -17.55 -6.72 -25.84
CA ASP A 526 -17.41 -5.49 -26.63
C ASP A 526 -17.77 -5.75 -28.11
N ASP A 527 -17.42 -6.93 -28.65
CA ASP A 527 -17.81 -7.35 -30.00
C ASP A 527 -19.34 -7.53 -30.15
N GLU A 528 -20.00 -8.08 -29.13
CA GLU A 528 -21.47 -8.20 -29.10
C GLU A 528 -22.17 -6.82 -29.01
N GLN A 529 -21.54 -5.80 -28.42
CA GLN A 529 -22.10 -4.45 -28.39
C GLN A 529 -21.90 -3.72 -29.72
N LEU A 530 -20.76 -3.88 -30.38
CA LEU A 530 -20.49 -3.27 -31.69
C LEU A 530 -21.42 -3.82 -32.78
N THR A 531 -21.66 -5.13 -32.79
CA THR A 531 -22.59 -5.79 -33.73
C THR A 531 -24.07 -5.40 -33.51
N PHE A 532 -24.41 -4.86 -32.34
CA PHE A 532 -25.75 -4.34 -32.04
C PHE A 532 -26.01 -2.92 -32.58
N PHE A 533 -24.96 -2.16 -32.93
CA PHE A 533 -25.08 -0.83 -33.54
C PHE A 533 -24.96 -0.84 -35.07
N GLU A 534 -24.61 -1.99 -35.66
CA GLU A 534 -24.51 -2.19 -37.12
C GLU A 534 -25.75 -2.88 -37.73
N LYS A 535 -26.79 -3.16 -36.93
CA LYS A 535 -28.13 -3.59 -37.36
C LYS A 535 -29.16 -2.56 -36.96
#